data_AF-A0A1D7YDE5-F1
#
_entry.id   AF-A0A1D7YDE5-F1
#
_cell.length_a   1.000
_cell.length_b   1.000
_cell.length_c   1.000
_cell.angle_alpha   90.00
_cell.angle_beta   90.00
_cell.angle_gamma   90.00
#
_symmetry.space_group_name_H-M   'P 1'
#
loop_
_entity.id
_entity.type
_entity.pdbx_description
1 polymer ?
#
loop_
_entity_poly.entity_id
_entity_poly.type
_entity_poly.pdbx_seq_one_letter_code
_entity_poly.pdbx_strand_id
1 'polypeptide(L)'
;MAQRHLDPTDPTAEVVTGDALAAYLRAQATEFLRALRLHRETGGANGGASARDRSSARESGAVESVDAARALRRSARRISGSLHTFRPLLDSGWSEEIRPELAWLSGTLGLEHAYEARLERLLLALQRLSGVTVFPAQAVTAAAAPEGPGGPAAPDPTPERGNLTVGAAKAGALLERQLTLARTRAHSTALQALGSSRFHAVADKVAVLASEVPLTPTAPTTDLRPLAAAAEERLTDAITALPLVVAGHPYNAEALVHGLSPDPSPHPQDGPWHQVRLLLRLHRYAQEVLHAGNKPVDVRLLAAGQALNRHRDASEAAAAAAQAARTPRIAPATAYALGVLHADQRHEVEAARFAFQQAWQKQIVSAP
;
A
#
# COMPACT_ATOMS: atom_id res chain seq x y z
N MET A 1 37.47 -2.60 34.67
CA MET A 1 36.41 -2.33 33.66
C MET A 1 35.83 -3.67 33.26
N ALA A 2 34.84 -4.17 34.02
CA ALA A 2 34.25 -5.49 33.80
C ALA A 2 33.14 -5.40 32.75
N GLN A 3 33.28 -6.13 31.65
CA GLN A 3 32.27 -6.30 30.62
C GLN A 3 31.12 -7.13 31.21
N ARG A 4 29.94 -6.51 31.37
CA ARG A 4 28.70 -7.24 31.65
C ARG A 4 28.26 -7.92 30.36
N HIS A 5 28.44 -9.24 30.32
CA HIS A 5 27.75 -10.12 29.40
C HIS A 5 26.23 -10.00 29.63
N LEU A 6 25.48 -9.71 28.57
CA LEU A 6 24.03 -9.86 28.56
C LEU A 6 23.71 -11.35 28.41
N ASP A 7 23.23 -11.96 29.48
CA ASP A 7 22.67 -13.32 29.46
C ASP A 7 21.38 -13.36 28.61
N PRO A 8 21.17 -14.38 27.77
CA PRO A 8 20.03 -14.47 26.87
C PRO A 8 18.90 -15.31 27.48
N THR A 9 18.45 -15.02 28.68
CA THR A 9 17.16 -15.52 29.22
C THR A 9 16.92 -14.86 30.58
N ASP A 10 16.16 -13.77 30.59
CA ASP A 10 15.64 -13.21 31.84
C ASP A 10 14.27 -13.89 32.12
N PRO A 11 14.18 -14.79 33.12
CA PRO A 11 12.93 -15.46 33.49
C PRO A 11 11.92 -14.53 34.19
N THR A 12 12.26 -13.24 34.37
CA THR A 12 11.38 -12.23 34.99
C THR A 12 10.61 -11.36 33.98
N ALA A 13 10.79 -11.59 32.67
CA ALA A 13 9.92 -10.98 31.68
C ALA A 13 8.48 -11.47 31.89
N GLU A 14 7.62 -10.61 32.45
CA GLU A 14 6.20 -10.90 32.68
C GLU A 14 5.59 -11.57 31.45
N VAL A 15 4.93 -12.72 31.67
CA VAL A 15 4.28 -13.46 30.59
C VAL A 15 3.20 -12.56 30.00
N VAL A 16 3.28 -12.30 28.70
CA VAL A 16 2.26 -11.53 27.99
C VAL A 16 1.05 -12.44 27.77
N THR A 17 -0.03 -12.19 28.51
CA THR A 17 -1.25 -13.02 28.50
C THR A 17 -2.40 -12.37 27.72
N GLY A 18 -3.57 -13.01 27.71
CA GLY A 18 -4.80 -12.49 27.12
C GLY A 18 -5.23 -11.10 27.64
N ASP A 19 -4.81 -10.70 28.84
CA ASP A 19 -5.10 -9.37 29.38
C ASP A 19 -4.40 -8.26 28.58
N ALA A 20 -3.17 -8.52 28.10
CA ALA A 20 -2.45 -7.60 27.22
C ALA A 20 -3.16 -7.47 25.86
N LEU A 21 -3.68 -8.57 25.31
CA LEU A 21 -4.50 -8.56 24.10
C LEU A 21 -5.78 -7.75 24.31
N ALA A 22 -6.47 -7.94 25.43
CA ALA A 22 -7.70 -7.21 25.74
C ALA A 22 -7.43 -5.71 25.94
N ALA A 23 -6.33 -5.34 26.60
CA ALA A 23 -5.92 -3.95 26.73
C ALA A 23 -5.63 -3.31 25.36
N TYR A 24 -4.90 -4.02 24.48
CA TYR A 24 -4.60 -3.55 23.14
C TYR A 24 -5.86 -3.38 22.28
N LEU A 25 -6.77 -4.38 22.29
CA LEU A 25 -8.03 -4.31 21.54
C LEU A 25 -8.91 -3.15 22.01
N ARG A 26 -9.02 -2.93 23.33
CA ARG A 26 -9.73 -1.78 23.90
C ARG A 26 -9.13 -0.46 23.44
N ALA A 27 -7.81 -0.32 23.51
CA ALA A 27 -7.12 0.89 23.03
C ALA A 27 -7.38 1.15 21.54
N GLN A 28 -7.28 0.13 20.68
CA GLN A 28 -7.57 0.29 19.25
C GLN A 28 -9.05 0.61 18.97
N ALA A 29 -9.98 0.04 19.74
CA ALA A 29 -11.39 0.37 19.66
C ALA A 29 -11.66 1.83 20.09
N THR A 30 -11.03 2.32 21.16
CA THR A 30 -11.11 3.73 21.56
C THR A 30 -10.56 4.67 20.47
N GLU A 31 -9.42 4.33 19.85
CA GLU A 31 -8.87 5.12 18.73
C GLU A 31 -9.80 5.10 17.51
N PHE A 32 -10.46 3.98 17.23
CA PHE A 32 -11.49 3.89 16.19
C PHE A 32 -12.66 4.84 16.47
N LEU A 33 -13.20 4.84 17.68
CA LEU A 33 -14.32 5.70 18.06
C LEU A 33 -13.93 7.18 18.09
N ARG A 34 -12.69 7.50 18.52
CA ARG A 34 -12.15 8.86 18.46
C ARG A 34 -12.04 9.35 17.02
N ALA A 35 -11.46 8.54 16.13
CA ALA A 35 -11.35 8.87 14.71
C ALA A 35 -12.72 9.04 14.05
N LEU A 36 -13.71 8.21 14.43
CA LEU A 36 -15.07 8.33 13.95
C LEU A 36 -15.76 9.63 14.41
N ARG A 37 -15.56 10.02 15.68
CA ARG A 37 -16.08 11.29 16.22
C ARG A 37 -15.50 12.48 15.46
N LEU A 38 -14.18 12.52 15.31
CA LEU A 38 -13.49 13.56 14.54
C LEU A 38 -14.03 13.64 13.11
N HIS A 39 -14.17 12.50 12.43
CA HIS A 39 -14.69 12.47 11.07
C HIS A 39 -16.12 13.05 10.95
N ARG A 40 -16.99 12.83 11.95
CA ARG A 40 -18.35 13.40 12.00
C ARG A 40 -18.33 14.91 12.26
N GLU A 41 -17.48 15.36 13.18
CA GLU A 41 -17.33 16.78 13.53
C GLU A 41 -16.84 17.58 12.32
N THR A 42 -15.82 17.09 11.63
CA THR A 42 -15.28 17.72 10.42
C THR A 42 -16.25 17.68 9.23
N GLY A 43 -17.07 16.62 9.13
CA GLY A 43 -18.14 16.53 8.12
C GLY A 43 -19.30 17.51 8.37
N GLY A 44 -19.61 17.82 9.63
CA GLY A 44 -20.67 18.74 10.04
C GLY A 44 -20.26 20.22 10.10
N ALA A 45 -18.97 20.52 10.26
CA ALA A 45 -18.44 21.88 10.42
C ALA A 45 -18.57 22.77 9.16
N ASN A 46 -18.95 22.22 8.01
CA ASN A 46 -19.14 22.98 6.76
C ASN A 46 -20.38 23.91 6.76
N GLY A 47 -21.21 23.91 7.81
CA GLY A 47 -22.47 24.67 7.88
C GLY A 47 -22.45 26.04 8.58
N GLY A 48 -21.35 26.44 9.27
CA GLY A 48 -21.39 27.57 10.22
C GLY A 48 -20.40 28.72 10.05
N ALA A 49 -19.42 28.64 9.14
CA ALA A 49 -18.33 29.61 9.05
C ALA A 49 -18.58 30.78 8.07
N SER A 50 -18.17 31.99 8.45
CA SER A 50 -18.23 33.22 7.64
C SER A 50 -17.30 33.17 6.42
N ALA A 51 -17.66 33.92 5.36
CA ALA A 51 -17.08 33.83 4.02
C ALA A 51 -15.56 33.92 3.88
N ARG A 52 -14.89 34.63 4.79
CA ARG A 52 -13.43 34.87 4.74
C ARG A 52 -12.61 33.84 5.54
N ASP A 53 -13.19 33.22 6.57
CA ASP A 53 -12.56 32.09 7.30
C ASP A 53 -12.78 30.75 6.60
N ARG A 54 -13.71 30.69 5.62
CA ARG A 54 -14.05 29.47 4.91
C ARG A 54 -12.94 28.90 4.02
N SER A 55 -11.94 29.65 3.57
CA SER A 55 -10.91 29.09 2.70
C SER A 55 -9.85 28.32 3.49
N SER A 56 -9.25 28.95 4.50
CA SER A 56 -8.26 28.31 5.38
C SER A 56 -8.89 27.23 6.26
N ALA A 57 -10.08 27.47 6.83
CA ALA A 57 -10.77 26.48 7.65
C ALA A 57 -11.24 25.27 6.83
N ARG A 58 -11.56 25.44 5.53
CA ARG A 58 -11.94 24.34 4.65
C ARG A 58 -10.75 23.50 4.22
N GLU A 59 -9.59 24.10 4.01
CA GLU A 59 -8.36 23.36 3.74
C GLU A 59 -7.92 22.57 4.98
N SER A 60 -7.89 23.20 6.16
CA SER A 60 -7.61 22.51 7.43
C SER A 60 -8.63 21.40 7.73
N GLY A 61 -9.92 21.65 7.55
CA GLY A 61 -10.97 20.64 7.74
C GLY A 61 -10.88 19.50 6.73
N ALA A 62 -10.48 19.75 5.49
CA ALA A 62 -10.24 18.67 4.52
C ALA A 62 -9.09 17.76 4.96
N VAL A 63 -7.98 18.34 5.43
CA VAL A 63 -6.82 17.59 5.94
C VAL A 63 -7.20 16.77 7.18
N GLU A 64 -7.89 17.37 8.14
CA GLU A 64 -8.36 16.69 9.35
C GLU A 64 -9.30 15.52 9.05
N SER A 65 -10.21 15.68 8.08
CA SER A 65 -11.13 14.61 7.65
C SER A 65 -10.38 13.43 7.03
N VAL A 66 -9.37 13.70 6.19
CA VAL A 66 -8.51 12.68 5.59
C VAL A 66 -7.69 11.95 6.66
N ASP A 67 -7.16 12.68 7.64
CA ASP A 67 -6.43 12.09 8.75
C ASP A 67 -7.31 11.25 9.66
N ALA A 68 -8.54 11.69 9.93
CA ALA A 68 -9.55 10.91 10.66
C ALA A 68 -9.89 9.61 9.91
N ALA A 69 -10.14 9.66 8.60
CA ALA A 69 -10.40 8.47 7.79
C ALA A 69 -9.18 7.52 7.73
N ARG A 70 -7.96 8.08 7.73
CA ARG A 70 -6.71 7.30 7.83
C ARG A 70 -6.56 6.64 9.20
N ALA A 71 -6.86 7.35 10.28
CA ALA A 71 -6.86 6.81 11.64
C ALA A 71 -7.88 5.68 11.80
N LEU A 72 -9.11 5.88 11.31
CA LEU A 72 -10.19 4.89 11.33
C LEU A 72 -9.80 3.60 10.59
N ARG A 73 -9.18 3.71 9.41
CA ARG A 73 -8.63 2.55 8.68
C ARG A 73 -7.51 1.85 9.43
N ARG A 74 -6.62 2.61 10.08
CA ARG A 74 -5.47 2.08 10.81
C ARG A 74 -5.93 1.26 12.02
N SER A 75 -6.89 1.74 12.80
CA SER A 75 -7.44 1.01 13.94
C SER A 75 -8.25 -0.21 13.49
N ALA A 76 -9.12 -0.08 12.48
CA ALA A 76 -9.89 -1.21 11.95
C ALA A 76 -9.00 -2.38 11.46
N ARG A 77 -7.88 -2.07 10.78
CA ARG A 77 -6.91 -3.08 10.33
C ARG A 77 -6.15 -3.74 11.49
N ARG A 78 -5.82 -2.98 12.53
CA ARG A 78 -5.17 -3.51 13.74
C ARG A 78 -6.10 -4.45 14.48
N ILE A 79 -7.35 -4.04 14.72
CA ILE A 79 -8.37 -4.90 15.32
C ILE A 79 -8.51 -6.17 14.49
N SER A 80 -8.82 -6.07 13.19
CA SER A 80 -8.99 -7.23 12.31
C SER A 80 -7.77 -8.16 12.27
N GLY A 81 -6.56 -7.61 12.31
CA GLY A 81 -5.32 -8.38 12.33
C GLY A 81 -5.01 -9.07 13.66
N SER A 82 -5.32 -8.42 14.78
CA SER A 82 -5.23 -9.04 16.11
C SER A 82 -6.27 -10.15 16.26
N LEU A 83 -7.50 -9.95 15.80
CA LEU A 83 -8.55 -10.98 15.76
C LEU A 83 -8.15 -12.19 14.90
N HIS A 84 -7.39 -11.96 13.82
CA HIS A 84 -6.88 -13.05 13.00
C HIS A 84 -5.77 -13.84 13.69
N THR A 85 -4.80 -13.15 14.30
CA THR A 85 -3.60 -13.79 14.88
C THR A 85 -3.91 -14.50 16.18
N PHE A 86 -4.72 -13.89 17.04
CA PHE A 86 -5.06 -14.40 18.37
C PHE A 86 -6.46 -15.04 18.42
N ARG A 87 -6.97 -15.47 17.26
CA ARG A 87 -8.28 -16.12 17.12
C ARG A 87 -8.56 -17.21 18.17
N PRO A 88 -7.60 -18.07 18.58
CA PRO A 88 -7.88 -19.12 19.57
C PRO A 88 -8.24 -18.61 20.98
N LEU A 89 -7.98 -17.33 21.29
CA LEU A 89 -8.21 -16.73 22.61
C LEU A 89 -9.48 -15.88 22.68
N LEU A 90 -10.21 -15.79 21.57
CA LEU A 90 -11.38 -14.93 21.39
C LEU A 90 -12.58 -15.80 21.04
N ASP A 91 -13.79 -15.31 21.34
CA ASP A 91 -15.01 -15.96 20.87
C ASP A 91 -14.99 -16.09 19.34
N SER A 92 -15.13 -17.34 18.86
CA SER A 92 -14.97 -17.65 17.45
C SER A 92 -16.12 -17.11 16.61
N GLY A 93 -17.36 -17.18 17.11
CA GLY A 93 -18.54 -16.72 16.38
C GLY A 93 -18.50 -15.21 16.15
N TRP A 94 -18.25 -14.46 17.22
CA TRP A 94 -18.09 -13.02 17.18
C TRP A 94 -16.91 -12.59 16.30
N SER A 95 -15.76 -13.26 16.41
CA SER A 95 -14.57 -12.95 15.60
C SER A 95 -14.79 -13.21 14.11
N GLU A 96 -15.49 -14.27 13.75
CA GLU A 96 -15.82 -14.59 12.35
C GLU A 96 -16.84 -13.61 11.75
N GLU A 97 -17.77 -13.12 12.56
CA GLU A 97 -18.76 -12.15 12.13
C GLU A 97 -18.16 -10.74 11.91
N ILE A 98 -17.31 -10.26 12.83
CA ILE A 98 -16.82 -8.87 12.76
C ILE A 98 -15.65 -8.66 11.79
N ARG A 99 -14.82 -9.68 11.55
CA ARG A 99 -13.63 -9.58 10.67
C ARG A 99 -13.94 -9.18 9.22
N PRO A 100 -14.90 -9.81 8.49
CA PRO A 100 -15.23 -9.41 7.13
C PRO A 100 -15.79 -7.99 7.08
N GLU A 101 -16.51 -7.56 8.12
CA GLU A 101 -17.06 -6.21 8.22
C GLU A 101 -15.97 -5.15 8.40
N LEU A 102 -14.98 -5.38 9.26
CA LEU A 102 -13.81 -4.52 9.40
C LEU A 102 -12.97 -4.48 8.11
N ALA A 103 -12.88 -5.59 7.40
CA ALA A 103 -12.20 -5.66 6.11
C ALA A 103 -12.95 -4.83 5.05
N TRP A 104 -14.27 -4.98 4.96
CA TRP A 104 -15.14 -4.17 4.09
C TRP A 104 -14.99 -2.68 4.38
N LEU A 105 -15.08 -2.27 5.65
CA LEU A 105 -14.98 -0.87 6.04
C LEU A 105 -13.60 -0.29 5.69
N SER A 106 -12.52 -0.97 6.08
CA SER A 106 -11.16 -0.48 5.84
C SER A 106 -10.75 -0.49 4.36
N GLY A 107 -11.36 -1.37 3.56
CA GLY A 107 -11.25 -1.39 2.11
C GLY A 107 -11.98 -0.21 1.47
N THR A 108 -13.26 -0.02 1.82
CA THR A 108 -14.12 1.04 1.27
C THR A 108 -13.53 2.43 1.52
N LEU A 109 -13.14 2.74 2.76
CA LEU A 109 -12.50 4.00 3.12
C LEU A 109 -11.12 4.18 2.47
N GLY A 110 -10.52 3.09 1.98
CA GLY A 110 -9.18 3.10 1.41
C GLY A 110 -9.12 3.46 -0.06
N LEU A 111 -10.23 3.30 -0.79
CA LEU A 111 -10.26 3.41 -2.25
C LEU A 111 -10.00 4.83 -2.74
N GLU A 112 -10.60 5.84 -2.09
CA GLU A 112 -10.42 7.24 -2.50
C GLU A 112 -8.94 7.64 -2.53
N HIS A 113 -8.24 7.42 -1.42
CA HIS A 113 -6.81 7.73 -1.30
C HIS A 113 -5.95 6.86 -2.22
N ALA A 114 -6.36 5.61 -2.48
CA ALA A 114 -5.64 4.74 -3.42
C ALA A 114 -5.73 5.26 -4.86
N TYR A 115 -6.89 5.77 -5.30
CA TYR A 115 -7.03 6.38 -6.62
C TYR A 115 -6.22 7.68 -6.75
N GLU A 116 -6.22 8.51 -5.70
CA GLU A 116 -5.44 9.75 -5.65
C GLU A 116 -3.93 9.47 -5.76
N ALA A 117 -3.40 8.61 -4.89
CA ALA A 117 -1.97 8.25 -4.91
C ALA A 117 -1.56 7.58 -6.23
N ARG A 118 -2.46 6.78 -6.83
CA ARG A 118 -2.22 6.16 -8.14
C ARG A 118 -2.17 7.19 -9.27
N LEU A 119 -3.06 8.19 -9.24
CA LEU A 119 -3.05 9.27 -10.22
C LEU A 119 -1.74 10.07 -10.14
N GLU A 120 -1.37 10.50 -8.92
CA GLU A 120 -0.12 11.23 -8.68
C GLU A 120 1.09 10.43 -9.19
N ARG A 121 1.19 9.15 -8.83
CA ARG A 121 2.26 8.26 -9.27
C ARG A 121 2.38 8.19 -10.79
N LEU A 122 1.26 8.01 -11.50
CA LEU A 122 1.25 7.87 -12.96
C LEU A 122 1.59 9.19 -13.67
N LEU A 123 1.11 10.32 -13.16
CA LEU A 123 1.44 11.64 -13.72
C LEU A 123 2.93 11.97 -13.54
N LEU A 124 3.49 11.71 -12.36
CA LEU A 124 4.94 11.89 -12.11
C LEU A 124 5.78 10.97 -13.01
N ALA A 125 5.36 9.72 -13.20
CA ALA A 125 6.02 8.80 -14.11
C ALA A 125 5.95 9.28 -15.57
N LEU A 126 4.80 9.78 -16.05
CA LEU A 126 4.67 10.36 -17.39
C LEU A 126 5.57 11.59 -17.58
N GLN A 127 5.67 12.46 -16.58
CA GLN A 127 6.56 13.63 -16.62
C GLN A 127 8.02 13.20 -16.73
N ARG A 128 8.46 12.24 -15.89
CA ARG A 128 9.80 11.66 -15.96
C ARG A 128 10.10 11.04 -17.32
N LEU A 129 9.19 10.22 -17.84
CA LEU A 129 9.36 9.55 -19.14
C LEU A 129 9.37 10.53 -20.31
N SER A 130 8.58 11.60 -20.24
CA SER A 130 8.55 12.65 -21.27
C SER A 130 9.86 13.45 -21.30
N GLY A 131 10.46 13.70 -20.14
CA GLY A 131 11.78 14.37 -20.03
C GLY A 131 12.97 13.49 -20.41
N VAL A 132 12.83 12.16 -20.38
CA VAL A 132 13.89 11.17 -20.63
C VAL A 132 13.91 10.64 -22.08
N THR A 133 13.16 11.23 -23.01
CA THR A 133 13.22 10.87 -24.44
C THR A 133 14.50 11.38 -25.15
N VAL A 134 15.66 10.97 -24.61
CA VAL A 134 16.93 10.86 -25.33
C VAL A 134 17.27 9.38 -25.31
N PHE A 135 16.87 8.64 -26.35
CA PHE A 135 17.40 7.30 -26.58
C PHE A 135 18.93 7.38 -26.64
N PRO A 136 19.68 6.43 -26.05
CA PRO A 136 21.10 6.31 -26.35
C PRO A 136 21.21 5.95 -27.83
N ALA A 137 21.73 6.87 -28.63
CA ALA A 137 22.04 6.61 -30.03
C ALA A 137 22.92 5.35 -30.08
N GLN A 138 22.45 4.32 -30.80
CA GLN A 138 23.29 3.20 -31.18
C GLN A 138 24.54 3.77 -31.84
N ALA A 139 25.69 3.55 -31.21
CA ALA A 139 26.99 3.80 -31.81
C ALA A 139 27.15 2.86 -33.00
N VAL A 140 26.64 3.28 -34.17
CA VAL A 140 27.07 2.74 -35.44
C VAL A 140 28.38 3.48 -35.76
N THR A 141 29.48 2.77 -35.61
CA THR A 141 30.81 3.19 -36.07
C THR A 141 30.76 3.42 -37.57
N ALA A 142 30.55 4.66 -38.00
CA ALA A 142 30.81 5.09 -39.37
C ALA A 142 32.13 5.83 -39.38
N ALA A 143 33.11 5.22 -40.05
CA ALA A 143 34.44 5.74 -40.24
C ALA A 143 34.45 7.06 -41.02
N ALA A 144 35.45 7.87 -40.67
CA ALA A 144 35.83 9.19 -41.15
C ALA A 144 35.69 9.48 -42.67
N ALA A 145 35.20 10.70 -42.97
CA ALA A 145 35.58 11.50 -44.14
C ALA A 145 35.54 13.01 -43.77
N PRO A 146 36.42 13.86 -44.30
CA PRO A 146 36.70 15.18 -43.73
C PRO A 146 35.80 16.32 -44.24
N GLU A 147 35.35 17.11 -43.26
CA GLU A 147 35.12 18.56 -43.15
C GLU A 147 34.98 19.43 -44.42
N GLY A 148 33.77 20.01 -44.57
CA GLY A 148 33.53 21.29 -45.23
C GLY A 148 32.93 22.30 -44.22
N PRO A 149 33.15 23.63 -44.36
CA PRO A 149 32.87 24.59 -43.30
C PRO A 149 31.40 25.04 -43.35
N GLY A 150 30.61 24.57 -42.40
CA GLY A 150 29.27 25.08 -42.11
C GLY A 150 28.92 24.76 -40.66
N GLY A 151 28.86 25.79 -39.81
CA GLY A 151 28.68 25.64 -38.37
C GLY A 151 27.38 24.91 -37.99
N PRO A 152 27.30 24.29 -36.79
CA PRO A 152 26.14 23.50 -36.42
C PRO A 152 24.98 24.43 -36.07
N ALA A 153 23.99 24.50 -36.95
CA ALA A 153 22.64 24.83 -36.55
C ALA A 153 22.17 23.73 -35.58
N ALA A 154 21.62 24.12 -34.44
CA ALA A 154 21.01 23.20 -33.50
C ALA A 154 19.96 22.35 -34.23
N PRO A 155 19.89 21.02 -33.99
CA PRO A 155 18.92 20.18 -34.67
C PRO A 155 17.50 20.60 -34.27
N ASP A 156 16.69 20.96 -35.27
CA ASP A 156 15.25 21.18 -35.11
C ASP A 156 14.60 19.97 -34.40
N PRO A 157 13.59 20.20 -33.53
CA PRO A 157 12.88 19.10 -32.91
C PRO A 157 12.15 18.29 -34.00
N THR A 158 12.67 17.10 -34.29
CA THR A 158 12.06 16.12 -35.20
C THR A 158 10.57 15.93 -34.89
N PRO A 159 9.67 15.88 -35.90
CA PRO A 159 8.22 15.82 -35.70
C PRO A 159 7.75 14.60 -34.88
N GLU A 160 8.52 13.51 -34.87
CA GLU A 160 8.27 12.34 -34.03
C GLU A 160 8.34 12.64 -32.52
N ARG A 161 9.25 13.53 -32.09
CA ARG A 161 9.35 13.97 -30.69
C ARG A 161 8.10 14.74 -30.28
N GLY A 162 7.60 15.62 -31.14
CA GLY A 162 6.35 16.36 -30.91
C GLY A 162 5.13 15.43 -30.80
N ASN A 163 5.07 14.37 -31.61
CA ASN A 163 3.98 13.41 -31.53
C ASN A 163 4.02 12.57 -30.24
N LEU A 164 5.20 12.20 -29.74
CA LEU A 164 5.36 11.46 -28.48
C LEU A 164 5.01 12.31 -27.25
N THR A 165 5.38 13.59 -27.23
CA THR A 165 5.02 14.50 -26.14
C THR A 165 3.51 14.78 -26.13
N VAL A 166 2.89 14.95 -27.31
CA VAL A 166 1.43 15.06 -27.45
C VAL A 166 0.74 13.75 -27.03
N GLY A 167 1.33 12.59 -27.34
CA GLY A 167 0.87 11.28 -26.89
C GLY A 167 0.84 11.15 -25.35
N ALA A 168 1.93 11.54 -24.69
CA ALA A 168 2.05 11.55 -23.23
C ALA A 168 1.09 12.53 -22.56
N ALA A 169 0.93 13.75 -23.10
CA ALA A 169 -0.03 14.72 -22.60
C ALA A 169 -1.48 14.19 -22.68
N LYS A 170 -1.86 13.57 -23.80
CA LYS A 170 -3.18 12.94 -23.96
C LYS A 170 -3.37 11.74 -23.03
N ALA A 171 -2.31 10.95 -22.80
CA ALA A 171 -2.34 9.84 -21.84
C ALA A 171 -2.55 10.33 -20.41
N GLY A 172 -1.86 11.39 -20.01
CA GLY A 172 -2.03 12.06 -18.73
C GLY A 172 -3.47 12.55 -18.53
N ALA A 173 -4.01 13.30 -19.50
CA ALA A 173 -5.39 13.80 -19.44
C ALA A 173 -6.44 12.65 -19.38
N LEU A 174 -6.19 11.55 -20.08
CA LEU A 174 -7.07 10.37 -20.03
C LEU A 174 -7.06 9.73 -18.63
N LEU A 175 -5.88 9.50 -18.06
CA LEU A 175 -5.71 8.92 -16.73
C LEU A 175 -6.29 9.82 -15.64
N GLU A 176 -6.04 11.12 -15.72
CA GLU A 176 -6.60 12.12 -14.83
C GLU A 176 -8.13 12.08 -14.84
N ARG A 177 -8.75 12.09 -16.02
CA ARG A 177 -10.20 11.97 -16.14
C ARG A 177 -10.73 10.67 -15.52
N GLN A 178 -10.11 9.53 -15.83
CA GLN A 178 -10.59 8.22 -15.37
C GLN A 178 -10.43 8.05 -13.85
N LEU A 179 -9.25 8.35 -13.31
CA LEU A 179 -8.94 8.16 -11.89
C LEU A 179 -9.63 9.21 -11.03
N THR A 180 -9.82 10.44 -11.51
CA THR A 180 -10.63 11.45 -10.81
C THR A 180 -12.09 11.00 -10.71
N LEU A 181 -12.66 10.48 -11.79
CA LEU A 181 -14.03 9.95 -11.77
C LEU A 181 -14.14 8.72 -10.85
N ALA A 182 -13.15 7.83 -10.84
CA ALA A 182 -13.10 6.69 -9.93
C ALA A 182 -12.99 7.15 -8.45
N ARG A 183 -12.18 8.17 -8.18
CA ARG A 183 -12.04 8.81 -6.86
C ARG A 183 -13.37 9.41 -6.40
N THR A 184 -14.05 10.21 -7.23
CA THR A 184 -15.34 10.82 -6.87
C THR A 184 -16.39 9.76 -6.56
N ARG A 185 -16.44 8.67 -7.36
CA ARG A 185 -17.32 7.54 -7.07
C ARG A 185 -16.97 6.87 -5.74
N ALA A 186 -15.69 6.58 -5.50
CA ALA A 186 -15.22 5.99 -4.25
C ALA A 186 -15.53 6.87 -3.03
N HIS A 187 -15.41 8.20 -3.18
CA HIS A 187 -15.77 9.17 -2.15
C HIS A 187 -17.27 9.09 -1.81
N SER A 188 -18.15 9.14 -2.82
CA SER A 188 -19.59 8.99 -2.60
C SER A 188 -19.95 7.63 -1.97
N THR A 189 -19.32 6.54 -2.43
CA THR A 189 -19.52 5.20 -1.83
C THR A 189 -19.05 5.15 -0.37
N ALA A 190 -17.93 5.79 -0.02
CA ALA A 190 -17.45 5.86 1.35
C ALA A 190 -18.42 6.63 2.25
N LEU A 191 -18.95 7.77 1.80
CA LEU A 191 -19.96 8.53 2.53
C LEU A 191 -21.26 7.73 2.73
N GLN A 192 -21.74 7.06 1.68
CA GLN A 192 -22.92 6.18 1.76
C GLN A 192 -22.69 5.01 2.73
N ALA A 193 -21.51 4.39 2.69
CA ALA A 193 -21.14 3.31 3.59
C ALA A 193 -21.15 3.78 5.05
N LEU A 194 -20.59 4.96 5.35
CA LEU A 194 -20.58 5.54 6.70
C LEU A 194 -21.97 5.92 7.23
N GLY A 195 -22.93 6.19 6.35
CA GLY A 195 -24.34 6.42 6.71
C GLY A 195 -25.21 5.15 6.73
N SER A 196 -24.64 3.97 6.45
CA SER A 196 -25.41 2.73 6.33
C SER A 196 -25.64 2.05 7.67
N SER A 197 -26.76 1.32 7.82
CA SER A 197 -27.04 0.47 8.98
C SER A 197 -25.94 -0.57 9.21
N ARG A 198 -25.34 -1.09 8.12
CA ARG A 198 -24.19 -1.99 8.16
C ARG A 198 -23.01 -1.38 8.92
N PHE A 199 -22.67 -0.12 8.63
CA PHE A 199 -21.60 0.57 9.35
C PHE A 199 -21.95 0.80 10.82
N HIS A 200 -23.18 1.21 11.12
CA HIS A 200 -23.61 1.42 12.50
C HIS A 200 -23.51 0.14 13.33
N ALA A 201 -23.92 -1.01 12.79
CA ALA A 201 -23.75 -2.31 13.47
C ALA A 201 -22.27 -2.62 13.78
N VAL A 202 -21.34 -2.27 12.89
CA VAL A 202 -19.90 -2.43 13.14
C VAL A 202 -19.42 -1.47 14.22
N ALA A 203 -19.82 -0.20 14.15
CA ALA A 203 -19.45 0.81 15.12
C ALA A 203 -19.94 0.45 16.54
N ASP A 204 -21.15 -0.10 16.65
CA ASP A 204 -21.73 -0.55 17.93
C ASP A 204 -20.95 -1.74 18.50
N LYS A 205 -20.59 -2.73 17.68
CA LYS A 205 -19.73 -3.84 18.11
C LYS A 205 -18.35 -3.37 18.55
N VAL A 206 -17.77 -2.39 17.86
CA VAL A 206 -16.49 -1.79 18.26
C VAL A 206 -16.65 -0.96 19.54
N ALA A 207 -17.80 -0.33 19.77
CA ALA A 207 -18.10 0.37 21.02
C ALA A 207 -18.17 -0.60 22.20
N VAL A 208 -18.80 -1.76 22.04
CA VAL A 208 -18.78 -2.85 23.04
C VAL A 208 -17.34 -3.33 23.26
N LEU A 209 -16.57 -3.55 22.19
CA LEU A 209 -15.16 -3.98 22.26
C LEU A 209 -14.27 -3.02 23.06
N ALA A 210 -14.60 -1.73 23.12
CA ALA A 210 -13.84 -0.74 23.89
C ALA A 210 -13.98 -0.95 25.42
N SER A 211 -15.04 -1.63 25.87
CA SER A 211 -15.30 -1.94 27.27
C SER A 211 -15.05 -3.41 27.59
N GLU A 212 -15.59 -4.31 26.76
CA GLU A 212 -15.63 -5.76 26.99
C GLU A 212 -15.01 -6.49 25.80
N VAL A 213 -13.99 -7.31 26.07
CA VAL A 213 -13.35 -8.14 25.06
C VAL A 213 -13.81 -9.58 25.26
N PRO A 214 -14.39 -10.23 24.24
CA PRO A 214 -14.91 -11.60 24.36
C PRO A 214 -13.76 -12.60 24.36
N LEU A 215 -13.03 -12.66 25.46
CA LEU A 215 -11.94 -13.61 25.70
C LEU A 215 -12.50 -14.99 26.07
N THR A 216 -11.83 -16.05 25.60
CA THR A 216 -12.11 -17.41 26.08
C THR A 216 -11.69 -17.57 27.54
N PRO A 217 -12.31 -18.49 28.32
CA PRO A 217 -11.99 -18.66 29.75
C PRO A 217 -10.51 -18.96 30.06
N THR A 218 -9.78 -19.54 29.11
CA THR A 218 -8.35 -19.88 29.22
C THR A 218 -7.41 -18.73 28.85
N ALA A 219 -7.92 -17.65 28.26
CA ALA A 219 -7.10 -16.55 27.75
C ALA A 219 -6.25 -15.81 28.82
N PRO A 220 -6.73 -15.58 30.06
CA PRO A 220 -5.96 -14.85 31.07
C PRO A 220 -4.65 -15.53 31.47
N THR A 221 -4.55 -16.85 31.33
CA THR A 221 -3.34 -17.63 31.66
C THR A 221 -2.55 -18.06 30.43
N THR A 222 -3.09 -17.85 29.23
CA THR A 222 -2.43 -18.30 27.99
C THR A 222 -1.38 -17.29 27.53
N ASP A 223 -0.17 -17.78 27.30
CA ASP A 223 0.93 -17.01 26.72
C ASP A 223 0.65 -16.66 25.25
N LEU A 224 0.81 -15.38 24.89
CA LEU A 224 0.62 -14.88 23.52
C LEU A 224 1.81 -15.17 22.60
N ARG A 225 3.01 -15.42 23.14
CA ARG A 225 4.25 -15.58 22.36
C ARG A 225 4.17 -16.71 21.31
N PRO A 226 3.61 -17.91 21.60
CA PRO A 226 3.47 -18.97 20.60
C PRO A 226 2.59 -18.58 19.41
N LEU A 227 1.50 -17.82 19.66
CA LEU A 227 0.60 -17.37 18.58
C LEU A 227 1.26 -16.32 17.68
N ALA A 228 2.06 -15.43 18.27
CA ALA A 228 2.86 -14.47 17.52
C ALA A 228 4.00 -15.14 16.73
N ALA A 229 4.65 -16.16 17.31
CA ALA A 229 5.66 -16.97 16.63
C ALA A 229 5.06 -17.72 15.42
N ALA A 230 3.86 -18.28 15.54
CA ALA A 230 3.16 -18.90 14.41
C ALA A 230 2.83 -17.90 13.28
N ALA A 231 2.63 -16.61 13.60
CA ALA A 231 2.46 -15.57 12.59
C ALA A 231 3.79 -15.20 11.90
N GLU A 232 4.91 -15.27 12.63
CA GLU A 232 6.25 -15.13 12.07
C GLU A 232 6.61 -16.31 11.17
N GLU A 233 6.34 -17.55 11.60
CA GLU A 233 6.57 -18.77 10.81
C GLU A 233 5.82 -18.73 9.48
N ARG A 234 4.52 -18.40 9.49
CA ARG A 234 3.76 -18.22 8.25
C ARG A 234 4.34 -17.16 7.33
N LEU A 235 4.89 -16.08 7.88
CA LEU A 235 5.54 -15.03 7.11
C LEU A 235 6.85 -15.55 6.49
N THR A 236 7.70 -16.23 7.27
CA THR A 236 8.96 -16.77 6.78
C THR A 236 8.74 -17.85 5.73
N ASP A 237 7.74 -18.71 5.90
CA ASP A 237 7.37 -19.75 4.92
C ASP A 237 6.86 -19.14 3.62
N ALA A 238 6.01 -18.12 3.70
CA ALA A 238 5.55 -17.42 2.51
C ALA A 238 6.68 -16.69 1.77
N ILE A 239 7.68 -16.18 2.50
CA ILE A 239 8.86 -15.54 1.90
C ILE A 239 9.79 -16.56 1.25
N THR A 240 10.01 -17.72 1.88
CA THR A 240 10.85 -18.79 1.29
C THR A 240 10.22 -19.37 0.03
N ALA A 241 8.88 -19.38 -0.06
CA ALA A 241 8.14 -19.77 -1.25
C ALA A 241 8.13 -18.70 -2.37
N LEU A 242 8.64 -17.48 -2.14
CA LEU A 242 8.69 -16.46 -3.20
C LEU A 242 9.71 -16.84 -4.28
N PRO A 243 9.42 -16.55 -5.56
CA PRO A 243 10.36 -16.77 -6.66
C PRO A 243 11.47 -15.69 -6.66
N LEU A 244 12.33 -15.69 -5.63
CA LEU A 244 13.38 -14.69 -5.41
C LEU A 244 14.52 -14.76 -6.45
N VAL A 245 14.67 -15.88 -7.15
CA VAL A 245 15.76 -16.12 -8.13
C VAL A 245 15.47 -15.53 -9.51
N VAL A 246 14.21 -15.21 -9.83
CA VAL A 246 13.82 -14.61 -11.12
C VAL A 246 13.94 -13.07 -11.12
N ALA A 247 14.09 -12.46 -9.94
CA ALA A 247 14.23 -11.00 -9.77
C ALA A 247 15.60 -10.44 -10.23
N GLY A 248 16.52 -11.30 -10.67
CA GLY A 248 17.86 -10.92 -11.14
C GLY A 248 17.98 -10.68 -12.66
N HIS A 249 16.92 -10.96 -13.44
CA HIS A 249 16.94 -10.74 -14.88
C HIS A 249 16.13 -9.50 -15.25
N PRO A 250 16.75 -8.45 -15.81
CA PRO A 250 15.99 -7.38 -16.44
C PRO A 250 15.26 -8.01 -17.62
N TYR A 251 13.92 -7.93 -17.59
CA TYR A 251 13.02 -8.30 -18.67
C TYR A 251 12.61 -9.78 -18.76
N ASN A 252 11.60 -10.19 -17.97
CA ASN A 252 10.79 -11.34 -18.34
C ASN A 252 9.91 -10.97 -19.55
N ALA A 253 10.40 -11.23 -20.76
CA ALA A 253 9.66 -11.04 -22.01
C ALA A 253 8.27 -11.73 -22.01
N GLU A 254 8.10 -12.76 -21.18
CA GLU A 254 6.83 -13.46 -20.95
C GLU A 254 5.72 -12.52 -20.43
N ALA A 255 6.03 -11.51 -19.62
CA ALA A 255 5.04 -10.59 -19.07
C ALA A 255 4.40 -9.67 -20.13
N LEU A 256 5.11 -9.37 -21.23
CA LEU A 256 4.58 -8.59 -22.35
C LEU A 256 3.69 -9.44 -23.26
N VAL A 257 4.02 -10.73 -23.44
CA VAL A 257 3.19 -11.66 -24.21
C VAL A 257 1.88 -11.97 -23.46
N HIS A 258 1.92 -12.08 -22.13
CA HIS A 258 0.71 -12.31 -21.31
C HIS A 258 -0.12 -11.05 -21.02
N GLY A 259 0.45 -9.85 -21.11
CA GLY A 259 -0.29 -8.58 -20.90
C GLY A 259 -1.39 -8.28 -21.94
N LEU A 260 -1.35 -8.97 -23.09
CA LEU A 260 -2.37 -8.89 -24.14
C LEU A 260 -3.44 -9.99 -24.04
N SER A 261 -3.29 -10.94 -23.11
CA SER A 261 -4.29 -11.98 -22.87
C SER A 261 -5.55 -11.41 -22.19
N PRO A 262 -6.77 -11.83 -22.57
CA PRO A 262 -8.01 -11.48 -21.88
C PRO A 262 -8.15 -12.15 -20.51
N ASP A 263 -7.17 -12.95 -20.09
CA ASP A 263 -7.17 -13.65 -18.80
C ASP A 263 -7.21 -12.65 -17.61
N PRO A 264 -8.13 -12.82 -16.63
CA PRO A 264 -8.23 -11.95 -15.45
C PRO A 264 -6.97 -11.90 -14.57
N SER A 265 -5.99 -12.77 -14.79
CA SER A 265 -4.74 -12.86 -14.02
C SER A 265 -3.49 -12.50 -14.87
N PRO A 266 -3.35 -11.25 -15.38
CA PRO A 266 -2.29 -10.90 -16.33
C PRO A 266 -0.87 -11.03 -15.77
N HIS A 267 -0.72 -11.05 -14.44
CA HIS A 267 0.56 -11.19 -13.75
C HIS A 267 0.44 -12.17 -12.56
N PRO A 268 0.48 -13.50 -12.78
CA PRO A 268 0.30 -14.51 -11.72
C PRO A 268 1.35 -14.40 -10.61
N GLN A 269 2.50 -13.81 -10.91
CA GLN A 269 3.57 -13.60 -9.96
C GLN A 269 3.24 -12.56 -8.89
N ASP A 270 2.30 -11.62 -9.09
CA ASP A 270 2.05 -10.54 -8.12
C ASP A 270 1.28 -11.05 -6.87
N GLY A 271 0.50 -12.14 -7.01
CA GLY A 271 -0.34 -12.71 -5.94
C GLY A 271 0.44 -13.10 -4.67
N PRO A 272 1.48 -13.94 -4.76
CA PRO A 272 2.32 -14.30 -3.61
C PRO A 272 2.94 -13.09 -2.89
N TRP A 273 3.36 -12.05 -3.61
CA TRP A 273 3.92 -10.84 -3.01
C TRP A 273 2.86 -10.04 -2.22
N HIS A 274 1.63 -9.98 -2.73
CA HIS A 274 0.52 -9.36 -1.98
C HIS A 274 0.18 -10.16 -0.72
N GLN A 275 0.29 -11.49 -0.76
CA GLN A 275 0.11 -12.34 0.42
C GLN A 275 1.21 -12.11 1.46
N VAL A 276 2.48 -12.06 1.06
CA VAL A 276 3.60 -11.72 1.96
C VAL A 276 3.41 -10.35 2.59
N ARG A 277 2.91 -9.36 1.83
CA ARG A 277 2.57 -8.02 2.37
C ARG A 277 1.51 -8.09 3.46
N LEU A 278 0.48 -8.93 3.29
CA LEU A 278 -0.55 -9.14 4.30
C LEU A 278 0.04 -9.81 5.55
N LEU A 279 0.81 -10.89 5.38
CA LEU A 279 1.44 -11.62 6.47
C LEU A 279 2.41 -10.76 7.27
N LEU A 280 3.22 -9.94 6.60
CA LEU A 280 4.14 -8.99 7.25
C LEU A 280 3.38 -8.00 8.13
N ARG A 281 2.23 -7.53 7.66
CA ARG A 281 1.37 -6.62 8.43
C ARG A 281 0.76 -7.32 9.64
N LEU A 282 0.33 -8.58 9.50
CA LEU A 282 -0.20 -9.38 10.61
C LEU A 282 0.87 -9.62 11.68
N HIS A 283 2.08 -10.02 11.27
CA HIS A 283 3.22 -10.17 12.18
C HIS A 283 3.52 -8.85 12.93
N ARG A 284 3.53 -7.71 12.23
CA ARG A 284 3.71 -6.40 12.87
C ARG A 284 2.64 -6.10 13.92
N TYR A 285 1.37 -6.39 13.64
CA TYR A 285 0.31 -6.19 14.63
C TYR A 285 0.42 -7.15 15.83
N ALA A 286 0.86 -8.39 15.60
CA ALA A 286 1.15 -9.33 16.68
C ALA A 286 2.27 -8.81 17.60
N GLN A 287 3.33 -8.24 17.02
CA GLN A 287 4.42 -7.60 17.77
C GLN A 287 3.95 -6.35 18.54
N GLU A 288 3.03 -5.55 17.97
CA GLU A 288 2.42 -4.42 18.69
C GLU A 288 1.67 -4.89 19.95
N VAL A 289 0.94 -6.02 19.87
CA VAL A 289 0.24 -6.63 21.02
C VAL A 289 1.25 -7.13 22.07
N LEU A 290 2.29 -7.84 21.64
CA LEU A 290 3.28 -8.42 22.57
C LEU A 290 4.04 -7.37 23.38
N HIS A 291 4.25 -6.19 22.81
CA HIS A 291 5.13 -5.19 23.41
C HIS A 291 4.39 -3.94 23.88
N ALA A 292 3.05 -3.94 23.85
CA ALA A 292 2.21 -2.78 24.18
C ALA A 292 2.66 -1.46 23.50
N GLY A 293 3.29 -1.56 22.32
CA GLY A 293 3.88 -0.42 21.60
C GLY A 293 5.26 0.06 22.07
N ASN A 294 5.89 -0.58 23.07
CA ASN A 294 7.16 -0.15 23.68
C ASN A 294 8.42 -0.78 23.04
N LYS A 295 8.30 -1.68 22.04
CA LYS A 295 9.47 -2.24 21.36
C LYS A 295 10.06 -1.23 20.37
N PRO A 296 11.40 -1.07 20.32
CA PRO A 296 12.04 -0.28 19.28
C PRO A 296 11.58 -0.75 17.89
N VAL A 297 11.24 0.22 17.06
CA VAL A 297 10.75 -0.01 15.71
C VAL A 297 11.79 -0.78 14.91
N ASP A 298 11.46 -2.00 14.48
CA ASP A 298 12.34 -2.78 13.62
C ASP A 298 12.41 -2.12 12.24
N VAL A 299 13.51 -1.40 12.01
CA VAL A 299 13.81 -0.69 10.76
C VAL A 299 13.78 -1.64 9.56
N ARG A 300 14.12 -2.92 9.76
CA ARG A 300 14.07 -3.94 8.71
C ARG A 300 12.63 -4.22 8.28
N LEU A 301 11.73 -4.49 9.24
CA LEU A 301 10.31 -4.73 8.96
C LEU A 301 9.64 -3.50 8.35
N LEU A 302 10.08 -2.30 8.72
CA LEU A 302 9.65 -1.07 8.06
C LEU A 302 10.11 -0.99 6.61
N ALA A 303 11.40 -1.18 6.33
CA ALA A 303 11.96 -1.11 4.99
C ALA A 303 11.34 -2.18 4.07
N ALA A 304 11.22 -3.42 4.57
CA ALA A 304 10.53 -4.51 3.88
C ALA A 304 9.06 -4.15 3.60
N GLY A 305 8.35 -3.60 4.59
CA GLY A 305 6.97 -3.15 4.43
C GLY A 305 6.82 -2.03 3.41
N GLN A 306 7.75 -1.07 3.37
CA GLN A 306 7.79 0.00 2.37
C GLN A 306 8.04 -0.54 0.96
N ALA A 307 8.95 -1.50 0.80
CA ALA A 307 9.20 -2.16 -0.47
C ALA A 307 7.94 -2.89 -0.99
N LEU A 308 7.27 -3.66 -0.13
CA LEU A 308 6.01 -4.33 -0.50
C LEU A 308 4.86 -3.35 -0.77
N ASN A 309 4.89 -2.16 -0.13
CA ASN A 309 3.95 -1.10 -0.47
C ASN A 309 4.18 -0.59 -1.89
N ARG A 310 5.42 -0.23 -2.23
CA ARG A 310 5.80 0.19 -3.58
C ARG A 310 5.49 -0.87 -4.64
N HIS A 311 5.73 -2.15 -4.36
CA HIS A 311 5.36 -3.26 -5.25
C HIS A 311 3.87 -3.23 -5.61
N ARG A 312 2.99 -3.19 -4.60
CA ARG A 312 1.54 -3.15 -4.83
C ARG A 312 1.12 -1.90 -5.59
N ASP A 313 1.64 -0.74 -5.18
CA ASP A 313 1.23 0.54 -5.77
C ASP A 313 1.66 0.61 -7.25
N ALA A 314 2.85 0.09 -7.57
CA ALA A 314 3.35 -0.06 -8.95
C ALA A 314 2.54 -1.09 -9.76
N SER A 315 2.20 -2.25 -9.19
CA SER A 315 1.37 -3.27 -9.84
C SER A 315 -0.03 -2.73 -10.18
N GLU A 316 -0.69 -2.05 -9.23
CA GLU A 316 -2.00 -1.42 -9.46
C GLU A 316 -1.91 -0.26 -10.47
N ALA A 317 -0.82 0.52 -10.47
CA ALA A 317 -0.57 1.58 -11.45
C ALA A 317 -0.36 1.01 -12.87
N ALA A 318 0.41 -0.07 -13.01
CA ALA A 318 0.61 -0.77 -14.27
C ALA A 318 -0.71 -1.31 -14.83
N ALA A 319 -1.56 -1.88 -13.97
CA ALA A 319 -2.88 -2.36 -14.35
C ALA A 319 -3.80 -1.21 -14.81
N ALA A 320 -3.76 -0.05 -14.13
CA ALA A 320 -4.52 1.13 -14.54
C ALA A 320 -4.08 1.67 -15.89
N ALA A 321 -2.77 1.73 -16.17
CA ALA A 321 -2.24 2.14 -17.47
C ALA A 321 -2.67 1.17 -18.59
N ALA A 322 -2.59 -0.15 -18.35
CA ALA A 322 -3.04 -1.16 -19.30
C ALA A 322 -4.56 -1.07 -19.56
N GLN A 323 -5.36 -0.86 -18.52
CA GLN A 323 -6.81 -0.67 -18.66
C GLN A 323 -7.14 0.61 -19.43
N ALA A 324 -6.41 1.71 -19.19
CA ALA A 324 -6.58 2.96 -19.93
C ALA A 324 -6.25 2.79 -21.42
N ALA A 325 -5.24 1.97 -21.76
CA ALA A 325 -4.88 1.67 -23.15
C ALA A 325 -5.96 0.91 -23.92
N ARG A 326 -6.89 0.23 -23.21
CA ARG A 326 -8.06 -0.44 -23.80
C ARG A 326 -9.24 0.50 -24.07
N THR A 327 -9.09 1.81 -23.83
CA THR A 327 -10.16 2.80 -24.10
C THR A 327 -10.40 2.91 -25.61
N PRO A 328 -11.66 2.83 -26.09
CA PRO A 328 -11.95 2.92 -27.51
C PRO A 328 -11.60 4.31 -28.07
N ARG A 329 -11.18 4.36 -29.34
CA ARG A 329 -10.89 5.61 -30.10
C ARG A 329 -9.77 6.49 -29.51
N ILE A 330 -8.82 5.92 -28.78
CA ILE A 330 -7.58 6.64 -28.42
C ILE A 330 -6.62 6.72 -29.61
N ALA A 331 -5.82 7.78 -29.69
CA ALA A 331 -4.81 7.93 -30.73
C ALA A 331 -3.66 6.92 -30.53
N PRO A 332 -3.01 6.43 -31.61
CA PRO A 332 -1.88 5.50 -31.50
C PRO A 332 -0.74 6.01 -30.61
N ALA A 333 -0.40 7.30 -30.70
CA ALA A 333 0.62 7.92 -29.84
C ALA A 333 0.24 7.88 -28.35
N THR A 334 -1.04 7.97 -28.02
CA THR A 334 -1.55 7.85 -26.64
C THR A 334 -1.47 6.40 -26.15
N ALA A 335 -1.85 5.44 -26.99
CA ALA A 335 -1.71 4.02 -26.67
C ALA A 335 -0.24 3.64 -26.44
N TYR A 336 0.67 4.14 -27.28
CA TYR A 336 2.11 3.95 -27.11
C TYR A 336 2.62 4.50 -25.77
N ALA A 337 2.25 5.75 -25.43
CA ALA A 337 2.64 6.36 -24.16
C ALA A 337 2.14 5.57 -22.94
N LEU A 338 0.91 5.04 -23.00
CA LEU A 338 0.36 4.17 -21.95
C LEU A 338 1.07 2.82 -21.86
N GLY A 339 1.53 2.27 -22.99
CA GLY A 339 2.36 1.07 -23.03
C GLY A 339 3.74 1.28 -22.37
N VAL A 340 4.40 2.40 -22.68
CA VAL A 340 5.69 2.77 -22.04
C VAL A 340 5.49 2.98 -20.54
N LEU A 341 4.41 3.66 -20.13
CA LEU A 341 4.06 3.86 -18.73
C LEU A 341 3.79 2.54 -18.00
N HIS A 342 3.08 1.61 -18.64
CA HIS A 342 2.87 0.27 -18.09
C HIS A 342 4.21 -0.44 -17.86
N ALA A 343 5.10 -0.44 -18.86
CA ALA A 343 6.42 -1.08 -18.75
C ALA A 343 7.28 -0.45 -17.64
N ASP A 344 7.29 0.87 -17.53
CA ASP A 344 7.96 1.60 -16.44
C ASP A 344 7.44 1.16 -15.06
N GLN A 345 6.12 1.05 -14.89
CA GLN A 345 5.55 0.58 -13.64
C GLN A 345 5.84 -0.91 -13.36
N ARG A 346 5.98 -1.76 -14.40
CA ARG A 346 6.46 -3.14 -14.22
C ARG A 346 7.93 -3.18 -13.79
N HIS A 347 8.79 -2.28 -14.28
CA HIS A 347 10.16 -2.17 -13.77
C HIS A 347 10.20 -1.74 -12.30
N GLU A 348 9.32 -0.83 -11.89
CA GLU A 348 9.16 -0.45 -10.48
C GLU A 348 8.70 -1.61 -9.60
N VAL A 349 7.86 -2.52 -10.12
CA VAL A 349 7.49 -3.77 -9.43
C VAL A 349 8.73 -4.62 -9.17
N GLU A 350 9.56 -4.88 -10.18
CA GLU A 350 10.78 -5.67 -10.01
C GLU A 350 11.80 -4.98 -9.09
N ALA A 351 11.98 -3.66 -9.23
CA ALA A 351 12.83 -2.87 -8.34
C ALA A 351 12.38 -2.96 -6.87
N ALA A 352 11.06 -2.98 -6.63
CA ALA A 352 10.50 -3.17 -5.29
C ALA A 352 10.74 -4.59 -4.75
N ARG A 353 10.69 -5.62 -5.60
CA ARG A 353 11.05 -7.01 -5.22
C ARG A 353 12.51 -7.12 -4.82
N PHE A 354 13.40 -6.53 -5.62
CA PHE A 354 14.83 -6.47 -5.29
C PHE A 354 15.09 -5.70 -4.00
N ALA A 355 14.45 -4.54 -3.81
CA ALA A 355 14.58 -3.76 -2.58
C ALA A 355 14.08 -4.52 -1.34
N PHE A 356 13.00 -5.29 -1.47
CA PHE A 356 12.52 -6.18 -0.41
C PHE A 356 13.55 -7.26 -0.08
N GLN A 357 14.09 -7.93 -1.10
CA GLN A 357 15.12 -8.96 -0.93
C GLN A 357 16.35 -8.40 -0.20
N GLN A 358 16.85 -7.23 -0.60
CA GLN A 358 17.97 -6.56 0.07
C GLN A 358 17.66 -6.20 1.53
N ALA A 359 16.46 -5.68 1.81
CA ALA A 359 16.05 -5.38 3.18
C ALA A 359 15.95 -6.65 4.03
N TRP A 360 15.49 -7.77 3.47
CA TRP A 360 15.31 -9.03 4.17
C TRP A 360 16.65 -9.78 4.38
N GLN A 361 17.53 -9.82 3.38
CA GLN A 361 18.81 -10.54 3.41
C GLN A 361 19.88 -9.91 4.31
N LYS A 362 19.83 -8.58 4.56
CA LYS A 362 20.76 -7.90 5.48
C LYS A 362 20.78 -8.47 6.91
N GLN A 363 19.80 -9.30 7.26
CA GLN A 363 19.79 -10.09 8.49
C GLN A 363 20.75 -11.30 8.44
N ILE A 364 20.85 -12.00 7.30
CA ILE A 364 21.63 -13.24 7.18
C ILE A 364 23.13 -12.96 7.35
N VAL A 365 23.60 -11.79 6.91
CA VAL A 365 25.02 -11.42 6.93
C VAL A 365 25.49 -10.88 8.29
N SER A 366 24.58 -10.57 9.22
CA SER A 366 24.93 -10.00 10.54
C SER A 366 25.10 -11.06 11.64
N ALA A 367 25.36 -12.32 11.31
CA ALA A 367 25.69 -13.38 12.28
C ALA A 367 27.12 -13.90 12.05
N PRO A 368 28.11 -13.36 12.78
CA PRO A 368 29.24 -14.12 13.32
C PRO A 368 29.11 -14.36 14.83
#